data_AF-T5L4M7-F1
#
_entry.id   AF-T5L4M7-F1
#
_cell.length_a   1.000
_cell.length_b   1.000
_cell.length_c   1.000
_cell.angle_alpha   90.00
_cell.angle_beta   90.00
_cell.angle_gamma   90.00
#
_symmetry.space_group_name_H-M   'P 1'
#
loop_
_entity.id
_entity.type
_entity.pdbx_description
1 polymer ?
#
loop_
_entity_poly.entity_id
_entity_poly.type
_entity_poly.pdbx_seq_one_letter_code
_entity_poly.pdbx_strand_id
1 'polypeptide(L)' 'MTRVRYFAAAAEAAGTDVEERGERSLVALRAAVVAEHPALVDILPRCAVLVDGVRTDGDLA' A
#
# COMPACT_ATOMS: atom_id res chain seq x y z
N MET A 1 1.52 13.77 -5.15
CA MET A 1 0.24 13.12 -4.80
C MET A 1 0.14 11.86 -5.64
N THR A 2 -0.04 10.74 -4.98
CA THR A 2 -0.08 9.40 -5.58
C THR A 2 -1.37 8.74 -5.17
N ARG A 3 -2.10 8.18 -6.14
CA ARG A 3 -3.33 7.45 -5.90
C ARG A 3 -3.01 6.00 -5.57
N VAL A 4 -3.31 5.55 -4.36
CA VAL A 4 -3.17 4.16 -3.94
C VAL A 4 -4.49 3.45 -4.13
N ARG A 5 -4.44 2.23 -4.67
CA ARG A 5 -5.61 1.39 -4.91
C ARG A 5 -5.42 0.06 -4.20
N TYR A 6 -6.35 -0.26 -3.31
CA TYR A 6 -6.39 -1.53 -2.60
C TYR A 6 -7.33 -2.49 -3.32
N PHE A 7 -7.07 -3.78 -3.16
CA PHE A 7 -7.85 -4.84 -3.79
C PHE A 7 -8.10 -5.97 -2.79
N ALA A 8 -9.27 -6.59 -2.89
CA ALA A 8 -9.65 -7.75 -2.08
C ALA A 8 -9.42 -7.52 -0.58
N ALA A 9 -8.74 -8.44 0.11
CA ALA A 9 -8.50 -8.36 1.55
C ALA A 9 -7.79 -7.07 1.99
N ALA A 10 -6.97 -6.46 1.13
CA ALA A 10 -6.32 -5.19 1.44
C ALA A 10 -7.32 -4.03 1.48
N ALA A 11 -8.34 -4.02 0.60
CA ALA A 11 -9.36 -2.97 0.60
C ALA A 11 -10.25 -3.07 1.84
N GLU A 12 -10.65 -4.29 2.20
CA GLU A 12 -11.40 -4.56 3.43
C GLU A 12 -10.63 -4.12 4.68
N ALA A 13 -9.32 -4.43 4.74
CA ALA A 13 -8.48 -4.06 5.87
C ALA A 13 -8.15 -2.55 5.93
N ALA A 14 -8.06 -1.89 4.78
CA ALA A 14 -7.91 -0.43 4.71
C ALA A 14 -9.24 0.29 5.00
N GLY A 15 -10.39 -0.37 4.83
CA GLY A 15 -11.72 0.24 4.88
C GLY A 15 -12.02 1.16 3.70
N THR A 16 -11.19 1.12 2.65
CA THR A 16 -11.34 1.89 1.42
C THR A 16 -10.67 1.17 0.25
N ASP A 17 -11.23 1.32 -0.94
CA ASP A 17 -10.61 0.84 -2.18
C ASP A 17 -9.51 1.79 -2.69
N VAL A 18 -9.56 3.07 -2.29
CA VAL A 18 -8.70 4.12 -2.84
C VAL A 18 -8.40 5.18 -1.79
N GLU A 19 -7.16 5.69 -1.79
CA GLU A 19 -6.80 6.92 -1.09
C GLU A 19 -5.72 7.72 -1.85
N GLU A 20 -5.64 9.02 -1.55
CA GLU A 20 -4.64 9.94 -2.12
C GLU A 20 -3.52 10.16 -1.09
N ARG A 21 -2.27 9.98 -1.53
CA ARG A 21 -1.11 9.90 -0.65
C ARG A 21 0.01 10.86 -1.07
N GLY A 22 0.79 11.33 -0.10
CA GLY A 22 1.78 12.40 -0.28
C GLY A 22 3.24 11.92 -0.22
N GLU A 23 3.46 10.68 0.19
CA GLU A 23 4.76 10.10 0.43
C GLU A 23 5.57 9.98 -0.87
N ARG A 24 6.89 10.21 -0.78
CA ARG A 24 7.79 10.31 -1.94
C ARG A 24 8.51 9.02 -2.29
N SER A 25 8.32 7.96 -1.50
CA SER A 25 8.90 6.64 -1.74
C SER A 25 7.92 5.56 -1.32
N LEU A 26 8.05 4.38 -1.92
CA LEU A 26 7.19 3.23 -1.59
C LEU A 26 7.36 2.79 -0.14
N VAL A 27 8.58 2.88 0.41
CA VAL A 27 8.86 2.57 1.82
C VAL A 27 8.13 3.53 2.75
N ALA A 28 8.24 4.84 2.51
CA ALA A 28 7.56 5.85 3.32
C ALA A 28 6.04 5.69 3.24
N LEU A 29 5.53 5.43 2.04
CA LEU A 29 4.12 5.15 1.80
C LEU A 29 3.64 3.95 2.61
N ARG A 30 4.36 2.83 2.51
CA ARG A 30 3.99 1.59 3.21
C ARG A 30 4.02 1.76 4.73
N ALA A 31 5.02 2.46 5.26
CA ALA A 31 5.11 2.75 6.69
C ALA A 31 3.93 3.60 7.18
N ALA A 32 3.58 4.66 6.44
CA ALA A 32 2.48 5.54 6.78
C ALA A 32 1.11 4.85 6.70
N VAL A 33 0.87 4.10 5.61
CA VAL A 33 -0.34 3.30 5.41
C VAL A 33 -0.52 2.28 6.53
N VAL A 34 0.54 1.58 6.94
CA VAL A 34 0.49 0.62 8.04
C VAL A 34 0.22 1.29 9.39
N ALA A 35 0.78 2.49 9.62
CA ALA A 35 0.53 3.24 10.85
C ALA A 35 -0.95 3.67 10.97
N GLU A 36 -1.58 4.02 9.85
CA GLU A 36 -2.99 4.43 9.80
C GLU A 36 -3.95 3.25 9.72
N HIS A 37 -3.55 2.15 9.09
CA HIS A 37 -4.32 0.92 8.94
C HIS A 37 -3.52 -0.30 9.46
N PRO A 38 -3.45 -0.50 10.78
CA PRO A 38 -2.65 -1.58 11.37
C PRO A 38 -3.02 -2.99 10.88
N ALA A 39 -4.27 -3.21 10.46
CA ALA A 39 -4.72 -4.48 9.89
C ALA A 39 -3.97 -4.88 8.59
N LEU A 40 -3.33 -3.92 7.91
CA LEU A 40 -2.54 -4.18 6.70
C LEU A 40 -1.17 -4.82 6.96
N VAL A 41 -0.68 -4.83 8.20
CA VAL A 41 0.64 -5.39 8.57
C VAL A 41 0.81 -6.83 8.09
N ASP A 42 -0.21 -7.67 8.31
CA ASP A 42 -0.16 -9.10 7.99
C ASP A 42 -0.56 -9.41 6.54
N ILE A 43 -1.13 -8.42 5.84
CA ILE A 43 -1.66 -8.57 4.47
C ILE A 43 -0.63 -8.14 3.44
N LEU A 44 -0.07 -6.93 3.58
CA LEU A 44 0.82 -6.34 2.58
C LEU A 44 2.06 -7.20 2.23
N PRO A 45 2.73 -7.91 3.17
CA PRO A 45 3.84 -8.80 2.83
C PRO A 45 3.47 -9.94 1.87
N ARG A 46 2.18 -10.24 1.72
CA ARG A 46 1.66 -11.30 0.83
C ARG A 46 1.11 -10.75 -0.49
N CYS A 47 1.04 -9.43 -0.63
CA CYS A 47 0.50 -8.76 -1.80
C CYS A 47 1.60 -8.46 -2.82
N ALA A 48 1.25 -8.52 -4.11
CA ALA A 48 2.06 -7.88 -5.14
C ALA A 48 1.79 -6.38 -5.14
N VAL A 49 2.84 -5.57 -5.30
CA VAL A 49 2.72 -4.12 -5.43
C VAL A 49 3.02 -3.73 -6.86
N LEU A 50 2.17 -2.89 -7.44
CA LEU A 50 2.34 -2.33 -8.77
C LEU A 50 2.50 -0.82 -8.67
N VAL A 51 3.53 -0.30 -9.33
CA VAL A 51 3.73 1.15 -9.53
C VAL A 51 3.54 1.42 -11.02
N ASP A 52 2.55 2.24 -11.36
CA ASP A 52 2.17 2.56 -12.74
C ASP A 52 1.99 1.31 -13.62
N GLY A 53 1.39 0.26 -13.04
CA GLY A 53 1.11 -1.01 -13.73
C GLY A 53 2.29 -1.98 -13.79
N VAL A 54 3.48 -1.58 -13.33
CA VAL A 54 4.68 -2.43 -13.30
C VAL A 54 4.83 -3.05 -11.92
N ARG A 55 4.96 -4.38 -11.86
CA ARG A 55 5.21 -5.10 -10.61
C ARG A 55 6.55 -4.66 -10.04
N THR A 56 6.56 -4.37 -8.75
CA THR A 56 7.76 -4.08 -7.96
C THR A 56 7.89 -5.14 -6.87
N ASP A 57 9.10 -5.51 -6.51
CA ASP A 57 9.32 -6.50 -5.45
C ASP A 57 9.12 -5.94 -4.03
N GLY A 58 8.59 -4.72 -3.90
CA GLY A 58 8.22 -4.13 -2.61
C GLY A 58 9.39 -3.83 -1.68
N ASP A 59 10.62 -4.15 -2.11
CA ASP A 59 11.86 -3.95 -1.38
C ASP A 59 12.63 -2.80 -2.02
N LEU A 60 12.71 -1.69 -1.30
CA LEU A 60 13.86 -0.80 -1.39
C LEU A 60 14.30 -0.59 0.04
N ALA A 61 15.21 -1.43 0.50
CA ALA A 61 16.05 -1.15 1.66
C ALA A 61 16.77 0.19 1.49
#